data_AF-A0A4R0EQV9-F1
#
_entry.id   AF-A0A4R0EQV9-F1
#
_cell.length_a   1.000
_cell.length_b   1.000
_cell.length_c   1.000
_cell.angle_alpha   90.00
_cell.angle_beta   90.00
_cell.angle_gamma   90.00
#
_symmetry.space_group_name_H-M   'P 1'
#
loop_
_entity.id
_entity.type
_entity.pdbx_description
1 polymer ?
#
loop_
_entity_poly.entity_id
_entity_poly.type
_entity_poly.pdbx_seq_one_letter_code
_entity_poly.pdbx_strand_id
1 'polypeptide(L)'
;MIFYIALMLIAGLVLAVGWWNEVNKNRVLEGKWFAETIVSSKLRNEKHHEWERAEVLQEQVFALKHTIADLETELSERPLPAPVAEEEPETGNFVKRKAVRRATPETYRNVFDLDINGQRVLDHLQLTFANKSTYVRGGQDAERESCFKAGQANVIGFIFNQINQANNPDYKDEVND
;
A
#
# COMPACT_ATOMS: atom_id res chain seq x y z
N MET A 1 -76.50 -16.22 18.91
CA MET A 1 -75.34 -17.14 18.73
C MET A 1 -74.36 -16.64 17.67
N ILE A 2 -74.80 -16.28 16.45
CA ILE A 2 -73.90 -15.87 15.35
C ILE A 2 -73.03 -14.64 15.71
N PHE A 3 -73.59 -13.62 16.36
CA PHE A 3 -72.83 -12.43 16.78
C PHE A 3 -71.69 -12.73 17.78
N TYR A 4 -71.90 -13.67 18.70
CA TYR A 4 -70.86 -14.08 19.66
C TYR A 4 -69.70 -14.81 18.99
N ILE A 5 -70.01 -15.64 17.99
CA ILE A 5 -68.99 -16.34 17.19
C ILE A 5 -68.16 -15.31 16.40
N ALA A 6 -68.81 -14.31 15.79
CA ALA A 6 -68.12 -13.25 15.07
C ALA A 6 -67.18 -12.42 15.97
N LEU A 7 -67.62 -12.06 17.18
CA LEU A 7 -66.78 -11.32 18.15
C LEU A 7 -65.57 -12.15 18.61
N MET A 8 -65.74 -13.45 18.86
CA MET A 8 -64.63 -14.34 19.22
C MET A 8 -63.61 -14.50 18.09
N LEU A 9 -64.06 -14.56 16.84
CA LEU A 9 -63.15 -14.62 15.68
C LEU A 9 -62.35 -13.33 15.50
N ILE A 10 -62.99 -12.17 15.68
CA ILE A 10 -62.30 -10.88 15.62
C ILE A 10 -61.25 -10.78 16.74
N ALA A 11 -61.62 -11.16 17.98
CA ALA A 11 -60.67 -11.18 19.10
C ALA A 11 -59.49 -12.13 18.85
N GLY A 12 -59.75 -13.32 18.30
CA GLY A 12 -58.71 -14.28 17.92
C GLY A 12 -57.76 -13.75 16.86
N LEU A 13 -58.26 -13.05 15.85
CA LEU A 13 -57.44 -12.41 14.81
C LEU A 13 -56.56 -11.30 15.38
N VAL A 14 -57.10 -10.46 16.26
CA VAL A 14 -56.33 -9.38 16.92
C VAL A 14 -55.17 -9.96 17.74
N LEU A 15 -55.42 -11.03 18.50
CA LEU A 15 -54.38 -11.71 19.27
C LEU A 15 -53.32 -12.36 18.37
N ALA A 16 -53.73 -13.01 17.27
CA ALA A 16 -52.80 -13.62 16.31
C ALA A 16 -51.89 -12.58 15.64
N VAL A 17 -52.44 -11.44 15.22
CA VAL A 17 -51.67 -10.34 14.63
C VAL A 17 -50.72 -9.72 15.67
N GLY A 18 -51.19 -9.52 16.90
CA GLY A 18 -50.36 -9.02 18.00
C GLY A 18 -49.17 -9.94 18.30
N TRP A 19 -49.42 -11.25 18.39
CA TRP A 19 -48.36 -12.24 18.61
C TRP A 19 -47.38 -12.32 17.44
N TRP A 20 -47.87 -12.31 16.20
CA TRP A 20 -47.01 -12.30 15.01
C TRP A 20 -46.07 -11.08 14.97
N ASN A 21 -46.59 -9.90 15.32
CA ASN A 21 -45.78 -8.68 15.39
C ASN A 21 -44.67 -8.81 16.44
N GLU A 22 -44.98 -9.37 17.60
CA GLU A 22 -43.99 -9.55 18.68
C GLU A 22 -42.92 -10.58 18.32
N VAL A 23 -43.31 -11.70 17.71
CA VAL A 23 -42.36 -12.71 17.20
C VAL A 23 -41.45 -12.11 16.14
N ASN A 24 -41.99 -11.29 15.23
CA ASN A 24 -41.19 -10.66 14.18
C ASN A 24 -40.17 -9.66 14.76
N LYS A 25 -40.56 -8.87 15.77
CA LYS A 25 -39.63 -7.98 16.48
C LYS A 25 -38.50 -8.76 17.15
N ASN A 26 -38.82 -9.85 17.85
CA ASN A 26 -37.81 -10.68 18.51
C ASN A 26 -36.81 -11.25 17.50
N ARG A 27 -37.28 -11.76 16.35
CA ARG A 27 -36.40 -12.27 15.29
C ARG A 27 -35.46 -11.19 14.74
N VAL A 28 -35.95 -9.95 14.59
CA VAL A 28 -35.12 -8.82 14.14
C VAL A 28 -34.07 -8.45 15.20
N LEU A 29 -34.44 -8.45 16.48
CA LEU A 29 -33.52 -8.16 17.58
C LEU A 29 -32.43 -9.22 17.70
N GLU A 30 -32.78 -10.50 17.61
CA GLU A 30 -31.82 -11.61 17.57
C GLU A 30 -30.85 -11.43 16.40
N GLY A 31 -31.35 -11.12 15.20
CA GLY A 31 -30.51 -10.87 14.03
C GLY A 31 -29.51 -9.72 14.23
N LYS A 32 -29.95 -8.61 14.84
CA LYS A 32 -29.06 -7.49 15.19
C LYS A 32 -28.01 -7.87 16.21
N TRP A 33 -28.41 -8.61 17.25
CA TRP A 33 -27.50 -9.07 18.30
C TRP A 33 -26.42 -10.02 17.76
N PHE A 34 -26.78 -10.95 16.86
CA PHE A 34 -25.81 -11.81 16.19
C PHE A 34 -24.86 -11.00 15.30
N ALA A 35 -25.37 -10.04 14.53
CA ALA A 35 -24.53 -9.17 13.70
C ALA A 35 -23.52 -8.38 14.54
N GLU A 36 -23.95 -7.81 15.67
CA GLU A 36 -23.07 -7.09 16.60
C GLU A 36 -22.02 -8.01 17.22
N THR A 37 -22.41 -9.24 17.58
CA THR A 37 -21.48 -10.23 18.13
C THR A 37 -20.39 -10.62 17.12
N ILE A 38 -20.76 -10.79 15.85
CA ILE A 38 -19.82 -11.07 14.76
C ILE A 38 -18.85 -9.89 14.59
N VAL A 39 -19.36 -8.66 14.50
CA VAL A 39 -18.51 -7.46 14.37
C VAL A 39 -17.57 -7.32 15.56
N SER A 40 -18.07 -7.54 16.78
CA SER A 40 -17.26 -7.49 18.01
C SER A 40 -16.17 -8.56 18.03
N SER A 41 -16.47 -9.79 17.62
CA SER A 41 -15.46 -10.86 17.50
C SER A 41 -14.39 -10.53 16.47
N LYS A 42 -14.79 -10.00 15.30
CA LYS A 42 -13.86 -9.59 14.25
C LYS A 42 -12.92 -8.49 14.73
N LEU A 43 -13.46 -7.45 15.37
CA LEU A 43 -12.68 -6.34 15.90
C LEU A 43 -11.70 -6.79 16.99
N ARG A 44 -12.11 -7.72 17.85
CA ARG A 44 -11.21 -8.31 18.86
C ARG A 44 -10.06 -9.08 18.22
N ASN A 45 -10.33 -9.86 17.18
CA ASN A 45 -9.29 -10.60 16.47
C ASN A 45 -8.31 -9.67 15.73
N GLU A 46 -8.83 -8.65 15.03
CA GLU A 46 -8.01 -7.63 14.37
C GLU A 46 -7.12 -6.89 15.38
N LYS A 47 -7.71 -6.48 16.52
CA LYS A 47 -6.95 -5.89 17.61
C LYS A 47 -5.88 -6.85 18.12
N HIS A 48 -6.16 -8.14 18.32
CA HIS A 48 -5.15 -9.08 18.80
C HIS A 48 -3.93 -9.15 17.86
N HIS A 49 -4.14 -9.20 16.54
CA HIS A 49 -3.04 -9.18 15.57
C HIS A 49 -2.24 -7.87 15.57
N GLU A 50 -2.88 -6.73 15.80
CA GLU A 50 -2.16 -5.47 15.98
C GLU A 50 -1.25 -5.48 17.20
N TRP A 51 -1.70 -6.09 18.30
CA TRP A 51 -0.92 -6.21 19.52
C TRP A 51 0.27 -7.17 19.34
N GLU A 52 0.06 -8.31 18.70
CA GLU A 52 1.15 -9.24 18.35
C GLU A 52 2.22 -8.56 17.48
N ARG A 53 1.79 -7.79 16.47
CA ARG A 53 2.74 -7.02 15.63
C ARG A 53 3.50 -5.97 16.43
N ALA A 54 2.83 -5.27 17.34
CA ALA A 54 3.47 -4.26 18.18
C ALA A 54 4.48 -4.88 19.16
N GLU A 55 4.16 -6.05 19.72
CA GLU A 55 5.05 -6.80 20.62
C GLU A 55 6.32 -7.23 19.90
N VAL A 56 6.20 -7.85 18.72
CA VAL A 56 7.36 -8.25 17.90
C VAL A 56 8.23 -7.04 17.52
N LEU A 57 7.62 -5.91 17.16
CA LEU A 57 8.37 -4.68 16.87
C LEU A 57 9.11 -4.16 18.10
N GLN A 58 8.49 -4.23 19.28
CA GLN A 58 9.10 -3.82 20.54
C GLN A 58 10.31 -4.72 20.89
N GLU A 59 10.20 -6.03 20.69
CA GLU A 59 11.30 -6.98 20.85
C GLU A 59 12.46 -6.67 19.89
N GLN A 60 12.18 -6.41 18.61
CA GLN A 60 13.21 -6.04 17.64
C GLN A 60 13.91 -4.74 18.01
N VAL A 61 13.16 -3.72 18.44
CA VAL A 61 13.74 -2.45 18.90
C VAL A 61 14.62 -2.66 20.13
N PHE A 62 14.22 -3.53 21.06
CA PHE A 62 15.03 -3.87 22.21
C PHE A 62 16.33 -4.56 21.81
N ALA A 63 16.27 -5.56 20.92
CA ALA A 63 17.45 -6.25 20.40
C ALA A 63 18.41 -5.28 19.70
N LEU A 64 17.89 -4.41 18.83
CA LEU A 64 18.68 -3.38 18.14
C LEU A 64 19.36 -2.44 19.14
N LYS A 65 18.64 -1.97 20.15
CA LYS A 65 19.23 -1.11 21.21
C LYS A 65 20.37 -1.81 21.95
N HIS A 66 20.23 -3.09 22.24
CA HIS A 66 21.30 -3.87 22.88
C HIS A 66 22.53 -3.94 21.96
N THR A 67 22.35 -4.27 20.68
CA THR A 67 23.48 -4.34 19.72
C THR A 67 24.20 -3.00 19.55
N ILE A 68 23.47 -1.88 19.57
CA ILE A 68 24.08 -0.55 19.52
C ILE A 68 24.92 -0.29 20.77
N ALA A 69 24.38 -0.62 21.96
CA ALA A 69 25.12 -0.46 23.21
C ALA A 69 26.39 -1.32 23.23
N ASP A 70 26.32 -2.57 22.77
CA ASP A 70 27.49 -3.46 22.67
C ASP A 70 28.56 -2.86 21.74
N LEU A 71 28.17 -2.39 20.56
CA LEU A 71 29.09 -1.75 19.60
C LEU A 71 29.72 -0.47 20.15
N GLU A 72 28.94 0.35 20.88
CA GLU A 72 29.47 1.55 21.56
C GLU A 72 30.51 1.17 22.61
N THR A 73 30.28 0.09 23.37
CA THR A 73 31.27 -0.41 24.34
C THR A 73 32.53 -0.93 23.66
N GLU A 74 32.41 -1.74 22.60
CA GLU A 74 33.56 -2.23 21.83
C GLU A 74 34.39 -1.08 21.23
N LEU A 75 33.72 -0.03 20.74
CA LEU A 75 34.40 1.15 20.19
C LEU A 75 35.13 1.94 21.28
N SER A 76 34.55 2.02 22.49
CA SER A 76 35.16 2.71 23.63
C SER A 76 36.38 1.99 24.20
N GLU A 77 36.44 0.66 24.09
CA GLU A 77 37.56 -0.17 24.55
C GLU A 77 38.71 -0.24 23.53
N ARG A 78 38.46 0.13 22.27
CA ARG A 78 39.48 0.13 21.22
C ARG A 78 40.53 1.22 21.51
N PRO A 79 41.82 0.89 21.63
CA PRO A 79 42.86 1.89 21.89
C PRO A 79 42.90 2.89 20.73
N LEU A 80 42.83 4.19 21.04
CA LEU A 80 43.05 5.24 20.06
C LEU A 80 44.45 5.03 19.43
N PRO A 81 44.58 5.15 18.09
CA PRO A 81 45.90 5.10 17.47
C PRO A 81 46.79 6.19 18.09
N ALA A 82 48.02 5.81 18.46
CA ALA A 82 48.99 6.74 19.04
C ALA A 82 49.17 7.94 18.10
N PRO A 83 49.36 9.16 18.63
CA PRO A 83 49.42 10.37 17.81
C PRO A 83 50.70 10.32 16.98
N VAL A 84 50.60 9.89 15.72
CA VAL A 84 51.63 10.15 14.73
C VAL A 84 51.47 11.62 14.36
N ALA A 85 52.43 12.42 14.77
CA ALA A 85 52.50 13.83 14.45
C ALA A 85 52.80 14.00 12.95
N GLU A 86 51.77 13.92 12.12
CA GLU A 86 51.80 14.41 10.75
C GLU A 86 50.53 15.23 10.54
N GLU A 87 50.73 16.48 10.13
CA GLU A 87 49.69 17.44 9.78
C GLU A 87 48.87 16.88 8.61
N GLU A 88 47.86 16.06 8.88
CA GLU A 88 46.87 15.72 7.88
C GLU A 88 45.97 16.95 7.67
N PRO A 89 45.87 17.51 6.45
CA PRO A 89 44.91 18.56 6.19
C PRO A 89 43.55 18.00 6.53
N GLU A 90 42.81 18.70 7.38
CA GLU A 90 41.44 18.37 7.79
C GLU A 90 40.62 18.04 6.54
N THR A 91 40.56 16.76 6.19
CA THR A 91 39.70 16.27 5.12
C THR A 91 38.36 16.07 5.79
N GLY A 92 37.70 17.20 6.08
CA GLY A 92 36.28 17.22 6.33
C GLY A 92 35.62 16.33 5.29
N ASN A 93 34.72 15.44 5.73
CA ASN A 93 34.01 14.54 4.83
C ASN A 93 33.10 15.38 3.92
N PHE A 94 33.68 15.94 2.86
CA PHE A 94 32.95 16.63 1.82
C PHE A 94 32.08 15.58 1.18
N VAL A 95 30.80 15.56 1.56
CA VAL A 95 29.78 14.81 0.84
C VAL A 95 29.76 15.40 -0.57
N LYS A 96 30.56 14.80 -1.46
CA LYS A 96 30.51 15.09 -2.89
C LYS A 96 29.08 14.78 -3.28
N ARG A 97 28.27 15.83 -3.49
CA ARG A 97 26.95 15.66 -4.10
C ARG A 97 27.23 15.00 -5.43
N LYS A 98 26.94 13.70 -5.54
CA LYS A 98 27.13 12.94 -6.75
C LYS A 98 26.28 13.66 -7.80
N ALA A 99 26.91 14.30 -8.77
CA ALA A 99 26.20 14.89 -9.89
C ALA A 99 25.44 13.74 -10.55
N VAL A 100 24.12 13.72 -10.36
CA VAL A 100 23.28 12.64 -10.88
C VAL A 100 23.30 12.80 -12.39
N ARG A 101 23.95 11.87 -13.10
CA ARG A 101 23.93 11.84 -14.56
C ARG A 101 22.50 11.65 -15.04
N ARG A 102 22.19 12.18 -16.23
CA ARG A 102 20.88 11.96 -16.85
C ARG A 102 20.68 10.47 -17.10
N ALA A 103 19.45 9.98 -16.93
CA ALA A 103 19.12 8.60 -17.20
C ALA A 103 19.30 8.29 -18.70
N THR A 104 20.15 7.30 -19.00
CA THR A 104 20.34 6.75 -20.35
C THR A 104 19.38 5.58 -20.60
N PRO A 105 19.06 5.21 -21.86
CA PRO A 105 18.33 3.98 -22.18
C PRO A 105 18.78 2.74 -21.39
N GLU A 106 20.09 2.55 -21.23
CA GLU A 106 20.69 1.50 -20.41
C GLU A 106 20.28 1.57 -18.94
N THR A 107 20.14 2.77 -18.39
CA THR A 107 19.63 2.98 -17.03
C THR A 107 18.19 2.48 -16.90
N TYR A 108 17.33 2.70 -17.90
CA TYR A 108 15.96 2.18 -17.89
C TYR A 108 15.93 0.67 -17.99
N ARG A 109 16.75 0.03 -18.83
CA ARG A 109 16.87 -1.43 -18.90
C ARG A 109 17.30 -2.00 -17.55
N ASN A 110 18.35 -1.46 -16.95
CA ASN A 110 18.88 -1.97 -15.69
C ASN A 110 17.86 -1.89 -14.54
N VAL A 111 17.07 -0.82 -14.49
CA VAL A 111 16.06 -0.63 -13.42
C VAL A 111 14.78 -1.39 -13.72
N PHE A 112 14.24 -1.33 -14.93
CA PHE A 112 12.89 -1.83 -15.22
C PHE A 112 12.84 -3.20 -15.89
N ASP A 113 13.92 -3.64 -16.53
CA ASP A 113 13.99 -4.94 -17.22
C ASP A 113 14.82 -5.97 -16.41
N LEU A 114 15.92 -5.55 -15.77
CA LEU A 114 16.78 -6.47 -15.00
C LEU A 114 16.41 -6.62 -13.51
N ASP A 115 15.89 -5.57 -12.86
CA ASP A 115 15.47 -5.62 -11.46
C ASP A 115 14.00 -6.04 -11.33
N ILE A 116 13.76 -7.10 -10.55
CA ILE A 116 12.44 -7.64 -10.23
C ILE A 116 11.52 -6.57 -9.62
N ASN A 117 12.05 -5.69 -8.78
CA ASN A 117 11.24 -4.64 -8.16
C ASN A 117 10.83 -3.59 -9.19
N GLY A 118 11.70 -3.25 -10.13
CA GLY A 118 11.37 -2.34 -11.21
C GLY A 118 10.34 -2.92 -12.17
N GLN A 119 10.42 -4.21 -12.50
CA GLN A 119 9.37 -4.90 -13.28
C GLN A 119 8.00 -4.81 -12.58
N ARG A 120 7.93 -5.09 -11.27
CA ARG A 120 6.69 -4.96 -10.49
C ARG A 120 6.11 -3.55 -10.51
N VAL A 121 6.96 -2.54 -10.42
CA VAL A 121 6.55 -1.13 -10.50
C VAL A 121 6.04 -0.82 -11.91
N LEU A 122 6.73 -1.28 -12.96
CA LEU A 122 6.32 -1.06 -14.34
C LEU A 122 4.97 -1.71 -14.64
N ASP A 123 4.76 -2.95 -14.19
CA ASP A 123 3.48 -3.67 -14.30
C ASP A 123 2.35 -2.91 -13.59
N HIS A 124 2.61 -2.42 -12.38
CA HIS A 124 1.65 -1.63 -11.63
C HIS A 124 1.31 -0.30 -12.33
N LEU A 125 2.31 0.41 -12.86
CA LEU A 125 2.11 1.64 -13.64
C LEU A 125 1.28 1.35 -14.90
N GLN A 126 1.58 0.26 -15.61
CA GLN A 126 0.85 -0.16 -16.80
C GLN A 126 -0.62 -0.44 -16.47
N LEU A 127 -0.90 -1.19 -15.41
CA LEU A 127 -2.27 -1.44 -14.95
C LEU A 127 -3.00 -0.16 -14.56
N THR A 128 -2.30 0.77 -13.92
CA THR A 128 -2.90 1.99 -13.36
C THR A 128 -3.23 3.03 -14.43
N PHE A 129 -2.35 3.21 -15.42
CA PHE A 129 -2.39 4.34 -16.35
C PHE A 129 -2.49 3.98 -17.83
N ALA A 130 -1.98 2.82 -18.27
CA ALA A 130 -1.98 2.45 -19.69
C ALA A 130 -3.11 1.48 -20.08
N ASN A 131 -3.52 0.59 -19.17
CA ASN A 131 -4.56 -0.42 -19.46
C ASN A 131 -5.99 0.14 -19.44
N LYS A 132 -6.18 1.36 -18.93
CA LYS A 132 -7.49 2.02 -18.92
C LYS A 132 -7.73 2.71 -20.25
N SER A 133 -8.98 2.72 -20.72
CA SER A 133 -9.37 3.49 -21.91
C SER A 133 -8.93 4.95 -21.73
N THR A 134 -8.09 5.43 -22.66
CA THR A 134 -7.70 6.84 -22.73
C THR A 134 -8.88 7.71 -23.13
N TYR A 135 -9.87 7.17 -23.85
CA TYR A 135 -11.07 7.88 -24.23
C TYR A 135 -12.10 7.91 -23.09
N VAL A 136 -12.62 9.11 -22.81
CA VAL A 136 -13.73 9.37 -21.90
C VAL A 136 -14.89 9.92 -22.70
N ARG A 137 -16.07 9.34 -22.51
CA ARG A 137 -17.28 9.76 -23.24
C ARG A 137 -17.88 11.02 -22.62
N GLY A 138 -17.99 12.08 -23.42
CA GLY A 138 -18.64 13.34 -23.04
C GLY A 138 -18.36 14.45 -24.06
N GLY A 139 -18.71 15.69 -23.74
CA GLY A 139 -18.37 16.88 -24.55
C GLY A 139 -16.94 17.37 -24.29
N GLN A 140 -16.72 18.68 -24.40
CA GLN A 140 -15.38 19.31 -24.26
C GLN A 140 -14.64 18.97 -22.95
N ASP A 141 -15.34 18.79 -21.83
CA ASP A 141 -14.69 18.41 -20.56
C ASP A 141 -14.11 17.00 -20.60
N ALA A 142 -14.76 16.08 -21.33
CA ALA A 142 -14.28 14.71 -21.50
C ALA A 142 -13.09 14.62 -22.47
N GLU A 143 -12.96 15.55 -23.42
CA GLU A 143 -11.77 15.66 -24.29
C GLU A 143 -10.53 15.99 -23.46
N ARG A 144 -10.64 16.89 -22.48
CA ARG A 144 -9.52 17.24 -21.58
C ARG A 144 -9.07 16.04 -20.76
N GLU A 145 -10.02 15.31 -20.18
CA GLU A 145 -9.72 14.10 -19.42
C GLU A 145 -9.09 13.02 -20.31
N SER A 146 -9.55 12.92 -21.57
CA SER A 146 -9.00 11.98 -22.53
C SER A 146 -7.53 12.29 -22.89
N CYS A 147 -7.23 13.57 -23.15
CA CYS A 147 -5.86 14.03 -23.37
C CYS A 147 -4.96 13.79 -22.15
N PHE A 148 -5.48 14.01 -20.94
CA PHE A 148 -4.74 13.74 -19.71
C PHE A 148 -4.39 12.26 -19.56
N LYS A 149 -5.37 11.37 -19.75
CA LYS A 149 -5.16 9.90 -19.70
C LYS A 149 -4.21 9.43 -20.79
N ALA A 150 -4.34 9.95 -22.01
CA ALA A 150 -3.41 9.67 -23.10
C ALA A 150 -1.97 10.10 -22.77
N GLY A 151 -1.80 11.27 -22.13
CA GLY A 151 -0.51 11.74 -21.65
C GLY A 151 0.11 10.80 -20.62
N GLN A 152 -0.67 10.30 -19.66
CA GLN A 152 -0.20 9.33 -18.67
C GLN A 152 0.27 8.02 -19.32
N ALA A 153 -0.49 7.49 -20.28
CA ALA A 153 -0.12 6.28 -21.01
C ALA A 153 1.16 6.48 -21.87
N ASN A 154 1.36 7.68 -22.42
CA ASN A 154 2.54 8.00 -23.23
C ASN A 154 3.85 7.88 -22.43
N VAL A 155 3.86 8.30 -21.16
CA VAL A 155 5.04 8.16 -20.28
C VAL A 155 5.49 6.70 -20.15
N ILE A 156 4.53 5.78 -20.06
CA ILE A 156 4.83 4.34 -19.96
C ILE A 156 5.36 3.83 -21.29
N GLY A 157 4.77 4.25 -22.40
CA GLY A 157 5.28 3.97 -23.74
C GLY A 157 6.72 4.47 -23.94
N PHE A 158 7.06 5.65 -23.40
CA PHE A 158 8.43 6.16 -23.41
C PHE A 158 9.40 5.23 -22.68
N ILE A 159 9.05 4.73 -21.48
CA ILE A 159 9.89 3.79 -20.73
C ILE A 159 10.14 2.52 -21.54
N PHE A 160 9.10 1.93 -22.14
CA PHE A 160 9.25 0.77 -23.01
C PHE A 160 10.14 1.05 -24.22
N ASN A 161 10.01 2.22 -24.85
CA ASN A 161 10.87 2.62 -25.96
C ASN A 161 12.35 2.73 -25.53
N GLN A 162 12.64 3.26 -24.34
CA GLN A 162 14.00 3.33 -23.82
C GLN A 162 14.59 1.94 -23.56
N ILE A 163 13.81 1.03 -22.99
CA ILE A 163 14.23 -0.37 -22.77
C ILE A 163 14.48 -1.07 -24.11
N ASN A 164 13.57 -0.93 -25.07
CA ASN A 164 13.71 -1.50 -26.41
C ASN A 164 14.93 -0.93 -27.15
N GLN A 165 15.21 0.36 -26.97
CA GLN A 165 16.40 1.00 -27.53
C GLN A 165 17.67 0.41 -26.92
N ALA A 166 17.73 0.21 -25.59
CA ALA A 166 18.87 -0.42 -24.93
C ALA A 166 19.04 -1.91 -25.27
N ASN A 167 17.97 -2.60 -25.65
CA ASN A 167 17.99 -3.98 -26.11
C ASN A 167 18.38 -4.14 -27.59
N ASN A 168 18.47 -3.03 -28.35
CA ASN A 168 18.89 -3.07 -29.74
C ASN A 168 20.41 -3.32 -29.82
N PRO A 169 20.90 -4.32 -30.57
CA PRO A 169 22.33 -4.62 -30.69
C PRO A 169 23.16 -3.45 -31.28
N ASP A 170 22.52 -2.55 -32.02
CA ASP A 170 23.20 -1.38 -32.63
C ASP A 170 23.25 -0.16 -31.68
N TYR A 171 22.66 -0.26 -30.49
CA TYR A 171 22.67 0.83 -29.53
C TYR A 171 24.05 1.02 -28.91
N LYS A 172 24.58 2.24 -29.03
CA LYS A 172 25.77 2.68 -28.32
C LYS A 172 25.33 3.80 -27.38
N ASP A 173 25.56 3.61 -26.09
CA ASP A 173 25.41 4.70 -25.13
C ASP A 173 26.50 5.72 -25.49
N GLU A 174 26.12 6.80 -26.17
CA GLU A 174 27.01 7.94 -26.34
C GLU A 174 27.23 8.50 -24.94
N VAL A 175 28.32 8.05 -24.32
CA VAL A 175 28.86 8.62 -23.09
C VAL A 175 29.15 10.07 -23.43
N ASN A 176 28.20 10.95 -23.10
CA ASN A 176 28.36 12.38 -23.24
C ASN A 176 29.31 12.80 -22.11
N ASP A 177 30.61 12.73 -22.41
CA ASP A 177 31.72 13.16 -21.55
C ASP A 177 31.73 14.70 -21.38
#